data_AF-A0A3M0ZB40-F1
#
_entry.id   AF-A0A3M0ZB40-F1
#
_cell.length_a   1.000
_cell.length_b   1.000
_cell.length_c   1.000
_cell.angle_alpha   90.00
_cell.angle_beta   90.00
_cell.angle_gamma   90.00
#
_symmetry.space_group_name_H-M   'P 1'
#
loop_
_entity.id
_entity.type
_entity.pdbx_description
1 polymer ?
#
loop_
_entity_poly.entity_id
_entity_poly.type
_entity_poly.pdbx_seq_one_letter_code
_entity_poly.pdbx_strand_id
1 'polypeptide(L)'
;FNIIRFPENFLQLPPQLTSQITTPGFQRLRRYLAKRYLQQRHALNLEHMLEIDKRYGPLDWRLYHAQVIYWASPETWRKLPDYENYIYPYHRIALVEAVYNGRLLYIPANKPELITTSNTELVETVHEYLHEHADQIPHYSNIVHDFHRFIIVNFFITRQTDKAIEIFRKYTAHFLSDEQRRHLTFPRFLAESMPLVFKQTTGSTREGMITSLLYRAFIMAATNQRQEAMGLMQLARLLHRYYQRRLRRENARLLPDFATLWQDAYRGILRQKDLDEALKARIRRLIPQKAPNIPVNPLWDITSAPGTAAEDDHHEDEHHHEKAQQTE
;
A
#
# COMPACT_ATOMS: atom_id res chain seq x y z
N PHE A 1 -13.07 6.40 21.26
CA PHE A 1 -13.54 7.57 20.46
C PHE A 1 -12.38 8.34 19.77
N ASN A 2 -11.34 7.67 19.26
CA ASN A 2 -10.18 8.33 18.62
C ASN A 2 -10.11 8.16 17.09
N ILE A 3 -11.13 7.57 16.46
CA ILE A 3 -11.04 7.07 15.08
C ILE A 3 -11.39 8.16 14.05
N ILE A 4 -12.13 9.21 14.43
CA ILE A 4 -12.37 10.37 13.56
C ILE A 4 -11.52 11.55 14.05
N ARG A 5 -10.29 11.66 13.52
CA ARG A 5 -9.50 12.88 13.65
C ARG A 5 -10.04 13.90 12.66
N PHE A 6 -11.00 14.69 13.09
CA PHE A 6 -11.34 15.94 12.38
C PHE A 6 -10.07 16.78 12.27
N PRO A 7 -9.77 17.41 11.12
CA PRO A 7 -8.67 18.36 11.06
C PRO A 7 -8.87 19.41 12.16
N GLU A 8 -7.79 19.86 12.81
CA GLU A 8 -7.87 20.87 13.88
C GLU A 8 -8.60 22.15 13.44
N ASN A 9 -8.75 22.33 12.12
CA ASN A 9 -9.35 23.46 11.45
C ASN A 9 -10.82 23.26 11.08
N PHE A 10 -11.43 22.09 11.35
CA PHE A 10 -12.81 21.77 10.92
C PHE A 10 -13.87 22.71 11.51
N LEU A 11 -13.53 23.29 12.65
CA LEU A 11 -14.19 24.43 13.26
C LEU A 11 -13.07 25.37 13.69
N GLN A 12 -12.53 26.19 12.79
CA GLN A 12 -11.72 27.33 13.22
C GLN A 12 -12.62 28.25 14.02
N LEU A 13 -12.66 28.01 15.32
CA LEU A 13 -13.34 28.90 16.25
C LEU A 13 -12.45 30.13 16.45
N PRO A 14 -13.07 31.31 16.60
CA PRO A 14 -12.35 32.51 16.98
C PRO A 14 -11.43 32.24 18.18
N PRO A 15 -10.19 32.78 18.20
CA PRO A 15 -9.22 32.55 19.28
C PRO A 15 -9.78 32.82 20.69
N GLN A 16 -10.73 33.75 20.78
CA GLN A 16 -11.44 34.12 22.02
C GLN A 16 -12.32 33.00 22.56
N LEU A 17 -12.90 32.18 21.68
CA LEU A 17 -13.61 30.98 22.08
C LEU A 17 -12.58 29.94 22.52
N THR A 18 -11.52 29.70 21.76
CA THR A 18 -10.47 28.66 21.94
C THR A 18 -9.78 28.63 23.30
N SER A 19 -9.61 29.78 23.95
CA SER A 19 -9.03 29.86 25.30
C SER A 19 -9.98 29.40 26.43
N GLN A 20 -11.28 29.26 26.15
CA GLN A 20 -12.31 28.83 27.12
C GLN A 20 -12.69 27.33 26.97
N ILE A 21 -11.99 26.58 26.10
CA ILE A 21 -12.47 25.35 25.43
C ILE A 21 -12.09 24.01 26.09
N THR A 22 -11.37 24.00 27.21
CA THR A 22 -10.90 22.74 27.82
C THR A 22 -11.99 21.94 28.55
N THR A 23 -13.24 22.43 28.63
CA THR A 23 -14.32 21.75 29.34
C THR A 23 -14.90 20.56 28.56
N PRO A 24 -15.22 19.42 29.22
CA PRO A 24 -15.87 18.26 28.61
C PRO A 24 -17.18 18.56 27.85
N GLY A 25 -17.88 19.64 28.20
CA GLY A 25 -19.08 20.11 27.50
C GLY A 25 -18.80 20.57 26.06
N PHE A 26 -17.68 21.26 25.84
CA PHE A 26 -17.31 21.71 24.51
C PHE A 26 -16.95 20.55 23.58
N GLN A 27 -16.21 19.54 24.08
CA GLN A 27 -15.91 18.35 23.27
C GLN A 27 -17.19 17.64 22.81
N ARG A 28 -18.23 17.62 23.64
CA ARG A 28 -19.56 17.10 23.27
C ARG A 28 -20.21 17.96 22.18
N LEU A 29 -20.21 19.29 22.32
CA LEU A 29 -20.73 20.20 21.30
C LEU A 29 -19.98 20.06 19.97
N ARG A 30 -18.65 20.00 20.00
CA ARG A 30 -17.81 19.79 18.80
C ARG A 30 -18.17 18.50 18.09
N ARG A 31 -18.33 17.39 18.84
CA ARG A 31 -18.77 16.09 18.28
C ARG A 31 -20.18 16.17 17.69
N TYR A 32 -21.11 16.86 18.36
CA TYR A 32 -22.47 17.05 17.87
C TYR A 32 -22.50 17.85 16.55
N LEU A 33 -21.80 18.98 16.50
CA LEU A 33 -21.70 19.80 15.29
C LEU A 33 -21.03 19.05 14.15
N ALA A 34 -19.98 18.28 14.44
CA ALA A 34 -19.32 17.46 13.45
C ALA A 34 -20.21 16.33 12.91
N LYS A 35 -20.96 15.64 13.78
CA LYS A 35 -22.01 14.66 13.38
C LYS A 35 -23.02 15.32 12.44
N ARG A 36 -23.54 16.48 12.83
CA ARG A 36 -24.53 17.21 12.05
C ARG A 36 -23.98 17.66 10.69
N TYR A 37 -22.73 18.14 10.65
CA TYR A 37 -22.08 18.52 9.40
C TYR A 37 -21.93 17.33 8.46
N LEU A 38 -21.44 16.18 8.95
CA LEU A 38 -21.29 14.95 8.15
C LEU A 38 -22.64 14.52 7.56
N GLN A 39 -23.71 14.54 8.37
CA GLN A 39 -25.05 14.18 7.95
C GLN A 39 -25.61 15.17 6.92
N GLN A 40 -25.49 16.47 7.15
CA GLN A 40 -26.10 17.49 6.29
C GLN A 40 -25.33 17.73 5.00
N ARG A 41 -23.99 17.74 5.05
CA ARG A 41 -23.15 18.13 3.90
C ARG A 41 -22.74 16.95 3.03
N HIS A 42 -22.57 15.78 3.64
CA HIS A 42 -22.04 14.58 2.99
C HIS A 42 -23.02 13.40 2.98
N ALA A 43 -24.22 13.56 3.56
CA ALA A 43 -25.19 12.48 3.73
C ALA A 43 -24.62 11.24 4.46
N LEU A 44 -23.59 11.44 5.30
CA LEU A 44 -22.95 10.37 6.06
C LEU A 44 -23.58 10.25 7.44
N ASN A 45 -24.14 9.08 7.73
CA ASN A 45 -24.62 8.73 9.06
C ASN A 45 -23.47 8.19 9.92
N LEU A 46 -23.19 8.86 11.04
CA LEU A 46 -22.10 8.49 11.95
C LEU A 46 -22.25 7.09 12.57
N GLU A 47 -23.47 6.65 12.90
CA GLU A 47 -23.68 5.29 13.42
C GLU A 47 -23.34 4.25 12.35
N HIS A 48 -23.78 4.48 11.11
CA HIS A 48 -23.45 3.60 10.01
C HIS A 48 -21.96 3.61 9.66
N MET A 49 -21.29 4.77 9.70
CA MET A 49 -19.83 4.85 9.57
C MET A 49 -19.10 3.97 10.60
N LEU A 50 -19.58 3.95 11.85
CA LEU A 50 -18.99 3.13 12.90
C LEU A 50 -19.25 1.64 12.70
N GLU A 51 -20.40 1.26 12.15
CA GLU A 51 -20.71 -0.11 11.76
C GLU A 51 -19.78 -0.59 10.64
N ILE A 52 -19.56 0.25 9.63
CA ILE A 52 -18.62 0.01 8.53
C ILE A 52 -17.20 -0.16 9.06
N ASP A 53 -16.72 0.73 9.94
CA ASP A 53 -15.40 0.61 10.57
C ASP A 53 -15.27 -0.66 11.41
N LYS A 54 -16.34 -1.09 12.08
CA LYS A 54 -16.35 -2.33 12.88
C LYS A 54 -16.27 -3.56 11.98
N ARG A 55 -16.91 -3.54 10.82
CA ARG A 55 -16.99 -4.68 9.92
C ARG A 55 -15.77 -4.81 9.02
N TYR A 56 -15.38 -3.72 8.37
CA TYR A 56 -14.33 -3.73 7.36
C TYR A 56 -12.98 -3.29 7.91
N GLY A 57 -12.95 -2.78 9.14
CA GLY A 57 -11.76 -2.30 9.83
C GLY A 57 -11.66 -0.77 9.80
N PRO A 58 -10.71 -0.19 10.55
CA PRO A 58 -10.63 1.25 10.75
C PRO A 58 -10.25 1.97 9.46
N LEU A 59 -11.22 2.61 8.82
CA LEU A 59 -11.03 3.34 7.56
C LEU A 59 -10.57 4.77 7.81
N ASP A 60 -9.81 5.33 6.88
CA ASP A 60 -9.53 6.77 6.86
C ASP A 60 -10.63 7.48 6.06
N TRP A 61 -11.63 8.01 6.77
CA TRP A 61 -12.82 8.67 6.22
C TRP A 61 -12.52 9.94 5.39
N ARG A 62 -11.27 10.39 5.36
CA ARG A 62 -10.82 11.48 4.48
C ARG A 62 -10.54 11.00 3.05
N LEU A 63 -10.41 9.69 2.85
CA LEU A 63 -10.12 9.08 1.55
C LEU A 63 -11.39 8.56 0.89
N TYR A 64 -11.38 8.53 -0.45
CA TYR A 64 -12.53 8.10 -1.23
C TYR A 64 -12.90 6.64 -0.98
N HIS A 65 -11.93 5.76 -0.69
CA HIS A 65 -12.18 4.34 -0.42
C HIS A 65 -13.20 4.14 0.70
N ALA A 66 -13.08 4.90 1.79
CA ALA A 66 -14.01 4.81 2.91
C ALA A 66 -15.44 5.21 2.52
N GLN A 67 -15.55 6.21 1.66
CA GLN A 67 -16.84 6.67 1.13
C GLN A 67 -17.44 5.62 0.18
N VAL A 68 -16.63 5.03 -0.70
CA VAL A 68 -17.08 3.96 -1.60
C VAL A 68 -17.51 2.74 -0.80
N ILE A 69 -16.79 2.33 0.23
CA ILE A 69 -17.17 1.20 1.11
C ILE A 69 -18.48 1.51 1.84
N TYR A 70 -18.61 2.72 2.40
CA TYR A 70 -19.85 3.16 3.06
C TYR A 70 -21.04 3.06 2.12
N TRP A 71 -20.92 3.67 0.94
CA TRP A 71 -22.02 3.69 -0.02
C TRP A 71 -22.23 2.30 -0.56
N ALA A 72 -21.25 1.61 -1.12
CA ALA A 72 -21.39 0.30 -1.74
C ALA A 72 -21.61 -0.87 -0.75
N SER A 73 -21.85 -0.60 0.54
CA SER A 73 -22.14 -1.63 1.53
C SER A 73 -23.43 -2.38 1.20
N PRO A 74 -23.46 -3.72 1.40
CA PRO A 74 -24.65 -4.52 1.13
C PRO A 74 -25.90 -4.02 1.87
N GLU A 75 -25.73 -3.50 3.08
CA GLU A 75 -26.83 -2.98 3.92
C GLU A 75 -27.53 -1.78 3.26
N THR A 76 -26.78 -1.01 2.48
CA THR A 76 -27.28 0.20 1.82
C THR A 76 -27.86 -0.11 0.44
N TRP A 77 -27.31 -1.07 -0.32
CA TRP A 77 -27.68 -1.27 -1.75
C TRP A 77 -28.13 -2.68 -2.16
N ARG A 78 -28.17 -3.70 -1.29
CA ARG A 78 -28.68 -5.05 -1.69
C ARG A 78 -30.10 -5.04 -2.26
N LYS A 79 -30.86 -3.99 -1.98
CA LYS A 79 -32.25 -3.83 -2.43
C LYS A 79 -32.39 -3.29 -3.85
N LEU A 80 -31.29 -2.92 -4.51
CA LEU A 80 -31.33 -2.37 -5.85
C LEU A 80 -31.14 -3.46 -6.90
N PRO A 81 -31.87 -3.39 -8.03
CA PRO A 81 -31.58 -4.20 -9.19
C PRO A 81 -30.10 -4.02 -9.58
N ASP A 82 -29.43 -5.12 -9.92
CA ASP A 82 -28.05 -5.15 -10.43
C ASP A 82 -26.92 -4.79 -9.44
N TYR A 83 -27.17 -4.87 -8.13
CA TYR A 83 -26.13 -4.71 -7.09
C TYR A 83 -24.89 -5.58 -7.35
N GLU A 84 -25.10 -6.85 -7.73
CA GLU A 84 -24.02 -7.83 -7.96
C GLU A 84 -23.14 -7.47 -9.17
N ASN A 85 -23.73 -6.88 -10.21
CA ASN A 85 -23.00 -6.59 -11.45
C ASN A 85 -22.28 -5.24 -11.40
N TYR A 86 -22.86 -4.22 -10.76
CA TYR A 86 -22.30 -2.87 -10.80
C TYR A 86 -21.67 -2.42 -9.49
N ILE A 87 -22.31 -2.65 -8.35
CA ILE A 87 -21.89 -2.03 -7.08
C ILE A 87 -20.85 -2.89 -6.35
N TYR A 88 -21.07 -4.21 -6.37
CA TYR A 88 -20.20 -5.17 -5.71
C TYR A 88 -18.72 -5.11 -6.17
N PRO A 89 -18.39 -4.94 -7.47
CA PRO A 89 -17.01 -4.71 -7.91
C PRO A 89 -16.37 -3.46 -7.32
N TYR A 90 -17.09 -2.33 -7.22
CA TYR A 90 -16.54 -1.09 -6.64
C TYR A 90 -16.27 -1.25 -5.15
N HIS A 91 -17.16 -1.92 -4.41
CA HIS A 91 -16.94 -2.22 -3.00
C HIS A 91 -15.65 -3.03 -2.79
N ARG A 92 -15.47 -4.10 -3.57
CA ARG A 92 -14.28 -4.95 -3.54
C ARG A 92 -13.01 -4.18 -3.88
N ILE A 93 -13.00 -3.40 -4.96
CA ILE A 93 -11.85 -2.60 -5.38
C ILE A 93 -11.51 -1.57 -4.29
N ALA A 94 -12.52 -0.91 -3.71
CA ALA A 94 -12.31 0.06 -2.64
C ALA A 94 -11.71 -0.58 -1.38
N LEU A 95 -12.10 -1.80 -1.02
CA LEU A 95 -11.49 -2.55 0.09
C LEU A 95 -10.01 -2.86 -0.18
N VAL A 96 -9.67 -3.34 -1.38
CA VAL A 96 -8.28 -3.63 -1.78
C VAL A 96 -7.45 -2.35 -1.79
N GLU A 97 -7.96 -1.27 -2.40
CA GLU A 97 -7.26 0.01 -2.44
C GLU A 97 -7.14 0.67 -1.04
N ALA A 98 -8.09 0.43 -0.14
CA ALA A 98 -7.96 0.84 1.26
C ALA A 98 -6.78 0.14 1.94
N VAL A 99 -6.39 -1.08 1.54
CA VAL A 99 -5.16 -1.71 2.02
C VAL A 99 -3.93 -1.01 1.44
N TYR A 100 -3.91 -0.68 0.15
CA TYR A 100 -2.75 -0.07 -0.50
C TYR A 100 -2.52 1.39 -0.11
N ASN A 101 -3.59 2.16 0.00
CA ASN A 101 -3.57 3.62 0.09
C ASN A 101 -4.47 4.17 1.23
N GLY A 102 -4.99 3.34 2.12
CA GLY A 102 -6.05 3.73 3.08
C GLY A 102 -5.62 4.52 4.31
N ARG A 103 -4.41 5.10 4.35
CA ARG A 103 -3.97 6.01 5.43
C ARG A 103 -3.42 7.30 4.84
N LEU A 104 -4.04 8.43 5.17
CA LEU A 104 -3.59 9.75 4.75
C LEU A 104 -2.65 10.37 5.80
N LEU A 105 -1.41 10.60 5.41
CA LEU A 105 -0.41 11.29 6.22
C LEU A 105 -0.22 12.72 5.72
N TYR A 106 -0.17 13.64 6.67
CA TYR A 106 0.24 15.01 6.43
C TYR A 106 1.68 15.17 6.90
N ILE A 107 2.57 15.58 6.01
CA ILE A 107 3.96 15.86 6.34
C ILE A 107 4.10 17.37 6.48
N PRO A 108 4.18 17.90 7.72
CA PRO A 108 4.47 19.31 7.96
C PRO A 108 5.97 19.54 7.68
N ALA A 109 6.29 19.84 6.43
CA ALA A 109 7.61 20.33 6.02
C ALA A 109 7.47 21.73 5.39
N ASN A 110 8.59 22.34 4.99
CA ASN A 110 8.61 23.62 4.25
C ASN A 110 7.76 23.60 2.96
N LYS A 111 7.38 22.41 2.48
CA LYS A 111 6.32 22.18 1.52
C LYS A 111 5.33 21.17 2.13
N PRO A 112 4.11 21.59 2.50
CA PRO A 112 3.13 20.68 3.05
C PRO A 112 2.69 19.69 1.98
N GLU A 113 2.89 18.40 2.25
CA GLU A 113 2.50 17.31 1.33
C GLU A 113 1.50 16.37 2.01
N LEU A 114 0.53 15.94 1.21
CA LEU A 114 -0.41 14.88 1.56
C LEU A 114 0.03 13.62 0.83
N ILE A 115 0.35 12.58 1.59
CA ILE A 115 0.72 11.28 1.04
C ILE A 115 -0.21 10.20 1.58
N THR A 116 -0.55 9.24 0.74
CA THR A 116 -1.24 8.01 1.15
C THR A 116 -0.22 6.93 1.47
N THR A 117 -0.60 6.06 2.41
CA THR A 117 0.19 4.91 2.83
C THR A 117 -0.74 3.72 3.03
N SER A 118 -0.16 2.52 3.09
CA SER A 118 -0.90 1.27 3.23
C SER A 118 -1.58 1.15 4.58
N ASN A 119 -2.83 0.69 4.60
CA ASN A 119 -3.55 0.33 5.81
C ASN A 119 -3.43 -1.17 6.09
N THR A 120 -2.34 -1.55 6.77
CA THR A 120 -2.05 -2.96 7.06
C THR A 120 -3.04 -3.62 8.02
N GLU A 121 -3.82 -2.82 8.75
CA GLU A 121 -4.84 -3.31 9.69
C GLU A 121 -6.02 -3.96 8.97
N LEU A 122 -6.24 -3.64 7.69
CA LEU A 122 -7.34 -4.19 6.91
C LEU A 122 -6.98 -5.50 6.19
N VAL A 123 -5.72 -5.94 6.23
CA VAL A 123 -5.25 -7.06 5.39
C VAL A 123 -6.01 -8.35 5.68
N GLU A 124 -6.22 -8.69 6.96
CA GLU A 124 -6.97 -9.88 7.36
C GLU A 124 -8.44 -9.77 6.94
N THR A 125 -9.08 -8.64 7.24
CA THR A 125 -10.49 -8.42 6.88
C THR A 125 -10.72 -8.49 5.37
N VAL A 126 -9.81 -7.91 4.57
CA VAL A 126 -9.90 -7.97 3.11
C VAL A 126 -9.60 -9.38 2.58
N HIS A 127 -8.65 -10.09 3.17
CA HIS A 127 -8.40 -11.50 2.83
C HIS A 127 -9.65 -12.36 3.05
N GLU A 128 -10.27 -12.26 4.23
CA GLU A 128 -11.49 -13.00 4.56
C GLU A 128 -12.64 -12.61 3.62
N TYR A 129 -12.83 -11.31 3.38
CA TYR A 129 -13.84 -10.83 2.44
C TYR A 129 -13.67 -11.43 1.04
N LEU A 130 -12.44 -11.44 0.50
CA LEU A 130 -12.15 -12.02 -0.82
C LEU A 130 -12.38 -13.54 -0.85
N HIS A 131 -12.11 -14.23 0.25
CA HIS A 131 -12.34 -15.67 0.37
C HIS A 131 -13.84 -16.00 0.43
N GLU A 132 -14.59 -15.31 1.28
CA GLU A 132 -16.04 -15.52 1.46
C GLU A 132 -16.84 -15.32 0.17
N HIS A 133 -16.35 -14.46 -0.72
CA HIS A 133 -17.04 -14.12 -1.95
C HIS A 133 -16.31 -14.62 -3.19
N ALA A 134 -15.49 -15.65 -3.03
CA ALA A 134 -14.69 -16.25 -4.09
C ALA A 134 -15.49 -16.55 -5.36
N ASP A 135 -16.62 -17.22 -5.16
CA ASP A 135 -17.46 -17.76 -6.22
C ASP A 135 -18.23 -16.67 -6.98
N GLN A 136 -18.25 -15.44 -6.48
CA GLN A 136 -19.01 -14.31 -7.02
C GLN A 136 -18.13 -13.33 -7.81
N ILE A 137 -16.86 -13.65 -8.05
CA ILE A 137 -15.91 -12.72 -8.67
C ILE A 137 -15.60 -13.18 -10.11
N PRO A 138 -16.15 -12.51 -11.13
CA PRO A 138 -15.64 -12.62 -12.49
C PRO A 138 -14.15 -12.26 -12.52
N HIS A 139 -13.32 -13.07 -13.18
CA HIS A 139 -11.84 -12.94 -13.20
C HIS A 139 -11.20 -13.01 -11.80
N TYR A 140 -11.78 -13.80 -10.90
CA TYR A 140 -11.34 -14.04 -9.51
C TYR A 140 -9.82 -14.13 -9.31
N SER A 141 -9.13 -14.80 -10.24
CA SER A 141 -7.69 -15.02 -10.14
C SER A 141 -6.92 -13.70 -10.03
N ASN A 142 -7.19 -12.70 -10.86
CA ASN A 142 -6.22 -11.62 -11.04
C ASN A 142 -6.18 -10.66 -9.85
N ILE A 143 -7.35 -10.17 -9.39
CA ILE A 143 -7.43 -9.23 -8.25
C ILE A 143 -6.92 -9.90 -6.97
N VAL A 144 -7.32 -11.15 -6.74
CA VAL A 144 -6.92 -11.89 -5.54
C VAL A 144 -5.43 -12.19 -5.56
N HIS A 145 -4.90 -12.72 -6.67
CA HIS A 145 -3.47 -13.03 -6.75
C HIS A 145 -2.64 -11.75 -6.63
N ASP A 146 -3.01 -10.66 -7.29
CA ASP A 146 -2.26 -9.40 -7.22
C ASP A 146 -2.32 -8.77 -5.83
N PHE A 147 -3.47 -8.81 -5.17
CA PHE A 147 -3.61 -8.41 -3.77
C PHE A 147 -2.62 -9.16 -2.86
N HIS A 148 -2.65 -10.49 -2.92
CA HIS A 148 -1.79 -11.31 -2.07
C HIS A 148 -0.31 -11.15 -2.42
N ARG A 149 0.05 -11.06 -3.71
CA ARG A 149 1.42 -10.75 -4.15
C ARG A 149 1.91 -9.45 -3.54
N PHE A 150 1.13 -8.37 -3.68
CA PHE A 150 1.51 -7.06 -3.15
C PHE A 150 1.72 -7.09 -1.65
N ILE A 151 0.73 -7.55 -0.87
CA ILE A 151 0.78 -7.48 0.60
C ILE A 151 1.86 -8.41 1.17
N ILE A 152 2.07 -9.60 0.59
CA ILE A 152 3.09 -10.55 1.06
C ILE A 152 4.50 -9.98 0.80
N VAL A 153 4.74 -9.46 -0.41
CA VAL A 153 6.02 -8.81 -0.75
C VAL A 153 6.22 -7.57 0.11
N ASN A 154 5.19 -6.76 0.32
CA ASN A 154 5.26 -5.57 1.16
C ASN A 154 5.58 -5.91 2.63
N PHE A 155 4.93 -6.90 3.23
CA PHE A 155 5.26 -7.36 4.57
C PHE A 155 6.67 -7.94 4.67
N PHE A 156 7.12 -8.68 3.66
CA PHE A 156 8.48 -9.19 3.61
C PHE A 156 9.53 -8.06 3.58
N ILE A 157 9.33 -7.05 2.73
CA ILE A 157 10.23 -5.89 2.60
C ILE A 157 10.20 -5.03 3.88
N THR A 158 9.02 -4.81 4.46
CA THR A 158 8.82 -3.98 5.66
C THR A 158 9.14 -4.68 6.99
N ARG A 159 9.83 -5.84 6.96
CA ARG A 159 10.25 -6.64 8.12
C ARG A 159 9.12 -7.29 8.93
N GLN A 160 7.93 -7.41 8.37
CA GLN A 160 6.82 -8.18 8.96
C GLN A 160 6.83 -9.61 8.40
N THR A 161 7.97 -10.30 8.45
CA THR A 161 8.16 -11.61 7.79
C THR A 161 7.22 -12.68 8.33
N ASP A 162 6.95 -12.69 9.63
CA ASP A 162 6.00 -13.66 10.22
C ASP A 162 4.60 -13.48 9.65
N LYS A 163 4.13 -12.22 9.53
CA LYS A 163 2.86 -11.90 8.87
C LYS A 163 2.88 -12.23 7.39
N ALA A 164 3.98 -11.98 6.69
CA ALA A 164 4.12 -12.35 5.28
C ALA A 164 3.95 -13.87 5.08
N ILE A 165 4.56 -14.68 5.96
CA ILE A 165 4.45 -16.14 5.95
C ILE A 165 3.02 -16.57 6.33
N GLU A 166 2.43 -15.95 7.35
CA GLU A 166 1.06 -16.23 7.78
C GLU A 166 0.07 -16.00 6.64
N ILE A 167 0.10 -14.81 6.03
CA ILE A 167 -0.80 -14.52 4.92
C ILE A 167 -0.47 -15.37 3.69
N PHE A 168 0.80 -15.69 3.42
CA PHE A 168 1.14 -16.65 2.36
C PHE A 168 0.52 -18.03 2.60
N ARG A 169 0.52 -18.54 3.84
CA ARG A 169 -0.13 -19.81 4.16
C ARG A 169 -1.63 -19.74 3.94
N LYS A 170 -2.29 -18.68 4.43
CA LYS A 170 -3.73 -18.48 4.19
C LYS A 170 -4.04 -18.36 2.69
N TYR A 171 -3.23 -17.60 1.96
CA TYR A 171 -3.34 -17.42 0.51
C TYR A 171 -3.26 -18.75 -0.23
N THR A 172 -2.21 -19.53 0.03
CA THR A 172 -2.04 -20.83 -0.62
C THR A 172 -3.14 -21.81 -0.22
N ALA A 173 -3.61 -21.80 1.03
CA ALA A 173 -4.68 -22.67 1.49
C ALA A 173 -6.04 -22.38 0.84
N HIS A 174 -6.39 -21.10 0.68
CA HIS A 174 -7.73 -20.67 0.26
C HIS A 174 -7.88 -20.43 -1.24
N PHE A 175 -6.79 -20.09 -1.93
CA PHE A 175 -6.87 -19.57 -3.31
C PHE A 175 -6.06 -20.36 -4.33
N LEU A 176 -5.27 -21.36 -3.92
CA LEU A 176 -4.48 -22.18 -4.83
C LEU A 176 -4.94 -23.64 -4.82
N SER A 177 -4.92 -24.26 -5.99
CA SER A 177 -5.16 -25.70 -6.13
C SER A 177 -4.05 -26.53 -5.48
N ASP A 178 -4.34 -27.79 -5.18
CA ASP A 178 -3.34 -28.74 -4.64
C ASP A 178 -2.12 -28.91 -5.54
N GLU A 179 -2.30 -28.79 -6.86
CA GLU A 179 -1.20 -28.84 -7.82
C GLU A 179 -0.33 -27.57 -7.74
N GLN A 180 -0.95 -26.39 -7.74
CA GLN A 180 -0.23 -25.12 -7.60
C GLN A 180 0.56 -25.05 -6.28
N ARG A 181 -0.06 -25.52 -5.18
CA ARG A 181 0.56 -25.57 -3.85
C ARG A 181 1.80 -26.44 -3.78
N ARG A 182 1.80 -27.60 -4.46
CA ARG A 182 2.90 -28.58 -4.39
C ARG A 182 4.25 -28.02 -4.87
N HIS A 183 4.22 -27.05 -5.78
CA HIS A 183 5.44 -26.51 -6.40
C HIS A 183 5.81 -25.11 -5.91
N LEU A 184 4.95 -24.47 -5.11
CA LEU A 184 5.09 -23.08 -4.70
C LEU A 184 5.58 -22.97 -3.25
N THR A 185 6.87 -22.75 -3.08
CA THR A 185 7.46 -22.41 -1.78
C THR A 185 7.40 -20.90 -1.54
N PHE A 186 7.47 -20.46 -0.28
CA PHE A 186 7.48 -19.02 0.05
C PHE A 186 8.63 -18.26 -0.62
N PRO A 187 9.89 -18.75 -0.63
CA PRO A 187 10.96 -18.08 -1.37
C PRO A 187 10.71 -18.00 -2.88
N ARG A 188 10.17 -19.07 -3.47
CA ARG A 188 9.83 -19.10 -4.91
C ARG A 188 8.73 -18.08 -5.23
N PHE A 189 7.67 -18.07 -4.42
CA PHE A 189 6.59 -17.09 -4.55
C PHE A 189 7.11 -15.66 -4.49
N LEU A 190 8.00 -15.34 -3.54
CA LEU A 190 8.61 -14.01 -3.46
C LEU A 190 9.42 -13.68 -4.71
N ALA A 191 10.23 -14.62 -5.21
CA ALA A 191 11.03 -14.41 -6.41
C ALA A 191 10.15 -14.12 -7.65
N GLU A 192 9.03 -14.83 -7.80
CA GLU A 192 8.08 -14.65 -8.90
C GLU A 192 7.22 -13.38 -8.73
N SER A 193 6.86 -13.03 -7.50
CA SER A 193 5.94 -11.92 -7.21
C SER A 193 6.61 -10.56 -7.17
N MET A 194 7.87 -10.51 -6.72
CA MET A 194 8.61 -9.26 -6.59
C MET A 194 8.64 -8.43 -7.89
N PRO A 195 9.00 -8.98 -9.06
CA PRO A 195 8.98 -8.22 -10.31
C PRO A 195 7.62 -7.61 -10.65
N LEU A 196 6.52 -8.35 -10.39
CA LEU A 196 5.15 -7.91 -10.68
C LEU A 196 4.71 -6.78 -9.75
N VAL A 197 4.98 -6.93 -8.45
CA VAL A 197 4.70 -5.88 -7.45
C VAL A 197 5.51 -4.63 -7.76
N PHE A 198 6.75 -4.79 -8.20
CA PHE A 198 7.56 -3.68 -8.64
C PHE A 198 7.00 -3.04 -9.92
N LYS A 199 6.39 -3.80 -10.84
CA LYS A 199 5.68 -3.21 -12.00
C LYS A 199 4.50 -2.32 -11.59
N GLN A 200 3.82 -2.59 -10.47
CA GLN A 200 2.57 -1.90 -10.10
C GLN A 200 2.75 -0.76 -9.06
N THR A 201 3.93 -0.61 -8.47
CA THR A 201 4.15 0.35 -7.36
C THR A 201 4.17 1.81 -7.86
N THR A 202 3.59 2.77 -7.13
CA THR A 202 3.55 4.23 -7.44
C THR A 202 4.82 4.98 -7.02
N GLY A 203 5.04 6.19 -7.55
CA GLY A 203 6.28 6.97 -7.38
C GLY A 203 6.80 7.14 -5.95
N SER A 204 5.96 7.58 -5.00
CA SER A 204 6.34 7.74 -3.58
C SER A 204 6.63 6.41 -2.89
N THR A 205 5.86 5.37 -3.25
CA THR A 205 6.01 4.01 -2.71
C THR A 205 7.31 3.36 -3.18
N ARG A 206 7.76 3.62 -4.43
CA ARG A 206 9.05 3.14 -4.97
C ARG A 206 10.23 3.64 -4.15
N GLU A 207 10.23 4.94 -3.86
CA GLU A 207 11.28 5.58 -3.04
C GLU A 207 11.28 5.01 -1.62
N GLY A 208 10.10 4.92 -1.00
CA GLY A 208 9.94 4.35 0.34
C GLY A 208 10.45 2.91 0.42
N MET A 209 10.17 2.07 -0.57
CA MET A 209 10.66 0.69 -0.64
C MET A 209 12.20 0.64 -0.69
N ILE A 210 12.84 1.39 -1.59
CA ILE A 210 14.31 1.42 -1.70
C ILE A 210 14.94 1.89 -0.38
N THR A 211 14.42 2.98 0.18
CA THR A 211 14.91 3.56 1.43
C THR A 211 14.71 2.59 2.60
N SER A 212 13.61 1.85 2.66
CA SER A 212 13.35 0.81 3.68
C SER A 212 14.34 -0.35 3.63
N LEU A 213 14.72 -0.79 2.43
CA LEU A 213 15.74 -1.83 2.25
C LEU A 213 17.10 -1.34 2.70
N LEU A 214 17.45 -0.08 2.41
CA LEU A 214 18.69 0.55 2.86
C LEU A 214 18.73 0.68 4.40
N TYR A 215 17.64 1.14 5.02
CA TYR A 215 17.51 1.15 6.48
C TYR A 215 17.78 -0.23 7.06
N ARG A 216 17.20 -1.28 6.45
CA ARG A 216 17.40 -2.64 6.91
C ARG A 216 18.85 -3.08 6.78
N ALA A 217 19.44 -2.85 5.62
CA ALA A 217 20.83 -3.17 5.39
C ALA A 217 21.77 -2.52 6.42
N PHE A 218 21.53 -1.27 6.79
CA PHE A 218 22.37 -0.56 7.78
C PHE A 218 22.31 -1.20 9.17
N ILE A 219 21.11 -1.57 9.62
CA ILE A 219 20.94 -2.26 10.91
C ILE A 219 21.58 -3.65 10.87
N MET A 220 21.38 -4.42 9.80
CA MET A 220 21.98 -5.76 9.67
C MET A 220 23.51 -5.68 9.67
N ALA A 221 24.08 -4.75 8.91
CA ALA A 221 25.53 -4.52 8.92
C ALA A 221 26.03 -4.14 10.32
N ALA A 222 25.31 -3.24 11.01
CA ALA A 222 25.65 -2.81 12.36
C ALA A 222 25.47 -3.92 13.40
N THR A 223 24.63 -4.92 13.18
CA THR A 223 24.43 -6.09 14.06
C THR A 223 25.26 -7.31 13.65
N ASN A 224 26.27 -7.10 12.79
CA ASN A 224 27.19 -8.13 12.29
C ASN A 224 26.56 -9.18 11.34
N GLN A 225 25.36 -8.90 10.85
CA GLN A 225 24.64 -9.64 9.81
C GLN A 225 25.07 -9.15 8.41
N ARG A 226 26.36 -9.34 8.08
CA ARG A 226 27.00 -8.72 6.91
C ARG A 226 26.46 -9.24 5.57
N GLN A 227 26.16 -10.54 5.49
CA GLN A 227 25.65 -11.16 4.27
C GLN A 227 24.22 -10.69 3.99
N GLU A 228 23.33 -10.68 4.99
CA GLU A 228 21.97 -10.15 4.82
C GLU A 228 21.99 -8.67 4.46
N ALA A 229 22.87 -7.88 5.10
CA ALA A 229 23.06 -6.47 4.78
C ALA A 229 23.42 -6.27 3.30
N MET A 230 24.40 -7.03 2.80
CA MET A 230 24.83 -6.95 1.40
C MET A 230 23.69 -7.33 0.44
N GLY A 231 22.96 -8.41 0.72
CA GLY A 231 21.82 -8.82 -0.10
C GLY A 231 20.74 -7.74 -0.20
N LEU A 232 20.42 -7.09 0.91
CA LEU A 232 19.44 -6.00 0.95
C LEU A 232 19.93 -4.75 0.19
N MET A 233 21.21 -4.41 0.30
CA MET A 233 21.80 -3.31 -0.48
C MET A 233 21.76 -3.59 -1.99
N GLN A 234 22.07 -4.83 -2.39
CA GLN A 234 21.99 -5.27 -3.78
C GLN A 234 20.55 -5.20 -4.29
N LEU A 235 19.58 -5.65 -3.49
CA LEU A 235 18.16 -5.58 -3.83
C LEU A 235 17.69 -4.12 -3.98
N ALA A 236 18.07 -3.24 -3.04
CA ALA A 236 17.76 -1.81 -3.13
C ALA A 236 18.34 -1.18 -4.40
N ARG A 237 19.58 -1.54 -4.76
CA ARG A 237 20.25 -1.05 -5.98
C ARG A 237 19.60 -1.58 -7.25
N LEU A 238 19.22 -2.86 -7.27
CA LEU A 238 18.50 -3.50 -8.37
C LEU A 238 17.15 -2.80 -8.60
N LEU A 239 16.40 -2.59 -7.52
CA LEU A 239 15.12 -1.87 -7.55
C LEU A 239 15.25 -0.46 -8.11
N HIS A 240 16.23 0.30 -7.61
CA HIS A 240 16.51 1.64 -8.12
C HIS A 240 16.76 1.63 -9.63
N ARG A 241 17.62 0.71 -10.13
CA ARG A 241 17.92 0.59 -11.56
C ARG A 241 16.69 0.21 -12.37
N TYR A 242 15.90 -0.76 -11.89
CA TYR A 242 14.67 -1.19 -12.53
C TYR A 242 13.70 -0.01 -12.71
N TYR A 243 13.39 0.71 -11.63
CA TYR A 243 12.48 1.85 -11.69
C TYR A 243 13.04 3.03 -12.50
N GLN A 244 14.33 3.35 -12.38
CA GLN A 244 14.94 4.43 -13.14
C GLN A 244 14.81 4.19 -14.65
N ARG A 245 15.08 2.97 -15.12
CA ARG A 245 14.96 2.61 -16.54
C ARG A 245 13.53 2.65 -17.02
N ARG A 246 12.61 2.11 -16.22
CA ARG A 246 11.18 2.14 -16.55
C ARG A 246 10.65 3.56 -16.65
N LEU A 247 10.91 4.41 -15.65
CA LEU A 247 10.49 5.81 -15.64
C LEU A 247 11.06 6.59 -16.83
N ARG A 248 12.29 6.28 -17.27
CA ARG A 248 12.86 6.83 -18.50
C ARG A 248 12.09 6.41 -19.75
N ARG A 249 11.67 5.14 -19.85
CA ARG A 249 10.84 4.65 -20.97
C ARG A 249 9.46 5.30 -20.98
N GLU A 250 8.87 5.49 -19.80
CA GLU A 250 7.55 6.10 -19.62
C GLU A 250 7.55 7.63 -19.68
N ASN A 251 8.72 8.28 -19.92
CA ASN A 251 8.90 9.74 -19.84
C ASN A 251 8.35 10.37 -18.54
N ALA A 252 8.34 9.61 -17.46
CA ALA A 252 7.79 10.03 -16.17
C ALA A 252 8.88 10.65 -15.27
N ARG A 253 8.46 11.31 -14.19
CA ARG A 253 9.38 11.89 -13.20
C ARG A 253 10.31 10.81 -12.65
N LEU A 254 11.60 11.02 -12.83
CA LEU A 254 12.64 10.11 -12.37
C LEU A 254 12.74 10.07 -10.83
N LEU A 255 13.14 8.92 -10.30
CA LEU A 255 13.55 8.82 -8.91
C LEU A 255 14.83 9.64 -8.67
N PRO A 256 15.08 10.09 -7.42
CA PRO A 256 16.38 10.58 -7.02
C PRO A 256 17.48 9.57 -7.39
N ASP A 257 18.70 10.06 -7.59
CA ASP A 257 19.81 9.14 -7.78
C ASP A 257 20.01 8.27 -6.53
N PHE A 258 20.58 7.08 -6.72
CA PHE A 258 20.76 6.15 -5.60
C PHE A 258 21.64 6.72 -4.49
N ALA A 259 22.55 7.63 -4.84
CA ALA A 259 23.41 8.29 -3.86
C ALA A 259 22.59 9.19 -2.92
N THR A 260 21.59 9.91 -3.44
CA THR A 260 20.65 10.69 -2.65
C THR A 260 19.82 9.78 -1.75
N LEU A 261 19.24 8.70 -2.29
CA LEU A 261 18.46 7.73 -1.49
C LEU A 261 19.29 7.08 -0.36
N TRP A 262 20.56 6.78 -0.64
CA TRP A 262 21.51 6.29 0.37
C TRP A 262 21.74 7.29 1.50
N GLN A 263 21.97 8.57 1.14
CA GLN A 263 22.17 9.63 2.13
C GLN A 263 20.92 9.87 2.96
N ASP A 264 19.75 9.85 2.33
CA ASP A 264 18.48 10.08 3.02
C ASP A 264 18.18 8.95 3.99
N ALA A 265 18.39 7.69 3.58
CA ALA A 265 18.34 6.55 4.49
C ALA A 265 19.38 6.67 5.62
N TYR A 266 20.63 7.05 5.31
CA TYR A 266 21.69 7.14 6.31
C TYR A 266 21.42 8.24 7.34
N ARG A 267 20.93 9.41 6.89
CA ARG A 267 20.56 10.51 7.79
C ARG A 267 19.30 10.19 8.59
N GLY A 268 18.31 9.59 7.94
CA GLY A 268 17.05 9.25 8.59
C GLY A 268 17.24 8.25 9.73
N ILE A 269 18.13 7.27 9.59
CA ILE A 269 18.31 6.24 10.61
C ILE A 269 19.00 6.81 11.85
N LEU A 270 19.94 7.73 11.64
CA LEU A 270 20.64 8.41 12.72
C LEU A 270 19.74 9.41 13.46
N ARG A 271 18.67 9.90 12.82
CA ARG A 271 17.67 10.79 13.43
C ARG A 271 16.58 10.05 14.21
N GLN A 272 16.47 8.73 14.06
CA GLN A 272 15.45 7.94 14.74
C GLN A 272 15.68 7.96 16.25
N LYS A 273 14.71 8.45 17.03
CA LYS A 273 14.85 8.61 18.49
C LYS A 273 14.93 7.27 19.22
N ASP A 274 14.18 6.27 18.75
CA ASP A 274 14.05 4.97 19.42
C ASP A 274 15.19 4.00 19.11
N LEU A 275 16.11 4.39 18.21
CA LEU A 275 17.25 3.56 17.87
C LEU A 275 18.38 3.79 18.88
N ASP A 276 18.90 2.70 19.45
CA ASP A 276 20.01 2.71 20.41
C ASP A 276 21.23 3.50 19.89
N GLU A 277 21.78 4.39 20.74
CA GLU A 277 22.94 5.21 20.40
C GLU A 277 24.19 4.38 20.13
N ALA A 278 24.36 3.23 20.79
CA ALA A 278 25.46 2.33 20.48
C ALA A 278 25.31 1.75 19.07
N LEU A 279 24.09 1.42 18.65
CA LEU A 279 23.79 0.98 17.30
C LEU A 279 24.01 2.10 16.27
N LYS A 280 23.60 3.34 16.56
CA LYS A 280 23.89 4.51 15.70
C LYS A 280 25.39 4.74 15.55
N ALA A 281 26.16 4.63 16.63
CA ALA A 281 27.62 4.74 16.57
C ALA A 281 28.25 3.64 15.70
N ARG A 282 27.74 2.40 15.80
CA ARG A 282 28.15 1.29 14.91
C ARG A 282 27.80 1.57 13.45
N ILE A 283 26.61 2.11 13.16
CA ILE A 283 26.22 2.51 11.80
C ILE A 283 27.17 3.58 11.27
N ARG A 284 27.48 4.64 12.05
CA ARG A 284 28.42 5.69 11.65
C ARG A 284 29.81 5.16 11.32
N ARG A 285 30.24 4.12 12.03
CA ARG A 285 31.56 3.48 11.84
C ARG A 285 31.59 2.54 10.65
N LEU A 286 30.54 1.74 10.45
CA LEU A 286 30.53 0.61 9.52
C LEU A 286 29.92 0.95 8.16
N ILE A 287 29.00 1.91 8.10
CA ILE A 287 28.34 2.30 6.87
C ILE A 287 29.03 3.54 6.31
N PRO A 288 29.56 3.48 5.07
CA PRO A 288 30.16 4.65 4.46
C PRO A 288 29.08 5.72 4.23
N GLN A 289 29.41 6.98 4.53
CA GLN A 289 28.48 8.08 4.29
C GLN A 289 28.14 8.16 2.80
N LYS A 290 29.14 8.03 1.92
CA LYS A 290 28.91 7.98 0.47
C LYS A 290 28.47 6.58 0.05
N ALA A 291 27.46 6.51 -0.83
CA ALA A 291 27.00 5.25 -1.40
C ALA A 291 28.17 4.48 -2.05
N PRO A 292 28.46 3.25 -1.62
CA PRO A 292 29.47 2.43 -2.24
C PRO A 292 28.99 1.96 -3.61
N ASN A 293 29.93 1.62 -4.50
CA ASN A 293 29.58 0.95 -5.74
C ASN A 293 29.19 -0.49 -5.44
N ILE A 294 27.90 -0.73 -5.21
CA ILE A 294 27.37 -2.07 -4.93
C ILE A 294 27.15 -2.78 -6.27
N PRO A 295 27.93 -3.84 -6.58
CA PRO A 295 27.70 -4.63 -7.77
C PRO A 295 26.34 -5.31 -7.65
N VAL A 296 25.53 -5.20 -8.70
CA VAL A 296 24.29 -5.95 -8.81
C VAL A 296 24.65 -7.31 -9.39
N ASN A 297 24.21 -8.39 -8.75
CA ASN A 297 24.46 -9.73 -9.24
C ASN A 297 23.75 -9.91 -10.61
N PRO A 298 24.48 -10.24 -11.70
CA PRO A 298 23.92 -10.38 -13.04
C PRO A 298 22.78 -11.39 -13.13
N LEU A 299 22.79 -12.43 -12.29
CA LEU A 299 21.74 -13.47 -12.23
C LEU A 299 20.37 -12.92 -11.79
N TRP A 300 20.36 -11.76 -11.12
CA TRP A 300 19.17 -11.06 -10.64
C TRP A 300 18.86 -9.85 -11.51
N ASP A 301 19.67 -9.60 -12.53
CA ASP A 301 19.41 -8.54 -13.49
C ASP A 301 18.30 -9.01 -14.43
N ILE A 302 17.07 -8.94 -13.93
CA ILE A 302 15.81 -9.19 -14.64
C ILE A 302 15.64 -8.30 -15.88
N THR A 303 16.54 -7.34 -16.09
CA THR A 303 16.56 -6.49 -17.28
C THR A 303 17.29 -7.12 -18.47
N SER A 304 17.98 -8.25 -18.27
CA SER A 304 18.69 -9.00 -19.30
C SER A 304 17.88 -10.17 -19.88
N ALA A 305 16.70 -10.47 -19.33
CA ALA A 305 15.87 -11.56 -19.81
C ALA A 305 15.27 -11.19 -21.18
N PRO A 306 15.57 -11.94 -22.25
CA PRO A 306 14.95 -11.74 -23.56
C PRO A 306 13.51 -12.27 -23.47
N GLY A 307 12.53 -11.39 -23.28
CA GLY A 307 11.12 -11.81 -23.24
C GLY A 307 10.10 -10.71 -22.97
N THR A 308 10.46 -9.58 -22.35
CA THR A 308 9.46 -8.57 -21.94
C THR A 308 9.06 -7.59 -23.04
N ALA A 309 9.20 -7.94 -24.32
CA ALA A 309 8.89 -7.05 -25.45
C ALA A 309 7.79 -7.60 -26.38
N ALA A 310 7.30 -8.82 -26.17
CA ALA A 310 6.38 -9.48 -27.10
C ALA A 310 4.96 -9.74 -26.55
N GLU A 311 4.68 -9.43 -25.28
CA GLU A 311 3.36 -9.71 -24.67
C GLU A 311 2.51 -8.45 -24.40
N ASP A 312 3.05 -7.24 -24.60
CA ASP A 312 2.32 -5.98 -24.32
C ASP A 312 1.53 -5.43 -25.54
N ASP A 313 1.46 -6.15 -26.67
CA ASP A 313 0.80 -5.68 -27.93
C ASP A 313 -0.53 -6.39 -28.31
N HIS A 314 -1.12 -7.22 -27.43
CA HIS A 314 -2.34 -8.00 -27.77
C HIS A 314 -3.60 -7.69 -26.96
N HIS A 315 -3.71 -6.52 -26.32
CA HIS A 315 -4.91 -6.19 -25.53
C HIS A 315 -5.70 -4.93 -25.95
N GLU A 316 -5.51 -4.39 -27.16
CA GLU A 316 -6.30 -3.22 -27.63
C GLU A 316 -7.24 -3.43 -28.83
N ASP A 317 -7.33 -4.61 -29.47
CA ASP A 317 -8.10 -4.76 -30.73
C ASP A 317 -9.30 -5.74 -30.69
N GLU A 318 -10.10 -5.78 -29.62
CA GLU A 318 -11.38 -6.55 -29.60
C GLU A 318 -12.66 -5.69 -29.39
N HIS A 319 -12.62 -4.40 -29.70
CA HIS A 319 -13.82 -3.56 -29.70
C HIS A 319 -14.06 -2.84 -31.03
N HIS A 320 -14.00 -3.55 -32.15
CA HIS A 320 -14.44 -2.98 -33.43
C HIS A 320 -15.08 -3.97 -34.43
N HIS A 321 -15.78 -5.03 -34.03
CA HIS A 321 -16.59 -5.81 -34.99
C HIS A 321 -17.91 -6.31 -34.41
N GLU A 322 -18.89 -5.41 -34.24
CA GLU A 322 -20.30 -5.82 -34.10
C GLU A 322 -21.28 -4.69 -34.49
N LYS A 323 -21.16 -4.18 -35.72
CA LYS A 323 -22.23 -3.41 -36.40
C LYS A 323 -22.17 -3.62 -37.90
N ALA A 324 -22.57 -4.81 -38.36
CA ALA A 324 -23.02 -5.02 -39.74
C ALA A 324 -23.71 -6.38 -39.85
N GLN A 325 -24.97 -6.48 -39.41
CA GLN A 325 -25.95 -7.46 -39.90
C GLN A 325 -27.31 -7.18 -39.27
N GLN A 326 -28.06 -6.25 -39.88
CA GLN A 326 -29.54 -6.20 -39.86
C GLN A 326 -29.98 -5.11 -40.85
N THR A 327 -30.00 -5.48 -42.11
CA THR A 327 -30.86 -4.89 -43.14
C THR A 327 -31.26 -6.02 -44.06
N GLU A 328 -32.43 -6.60 -43.76
CA GLU A 328 -33.42 -7.06 -44.73
C GLU A 328 -34.81 -6.90 -44.09
#